data_AF-A0A847SJ25-F1
#
_entry.id   AF-A0A847SJ25-F1
#
_cell.length_a   1.000
_cell.length_b   1.000
_cell.length_c   1.000
_cell.angle_alpha   90.00
_cell.angle_beta   90.00
_cell.angle_gamma   90.00
#
_symmetry.space_group_name_H-M   'P 1'
#
loop_
_entity.id
_entity.type
_entity.pdbx_description
1 polymer ?
#
loop_
_entity_poly.entity_id
_entity_poly.type
_entity_poly.pdbx_seq_one_letter_code
_entity_poly.pdbx_strand_id
1 'polypeptide(L)'
;MKGDGTSIWKWGFLAVMVFVALAATTLLLPSISMALVYDDPLTTSNVRIRSGTGSFSSLTDEVKRVNAQPGATLSGTIRLDTSNGMDSAFVAPLIWTRSWGAHYASFETIEPWIGTGVREHTVDISFTAPEEPGTYYLIFAFNAEYNGSQVASLTNWRYYDEKGSVSWGDGNDVADLSSSKIAEVQANGRTNVSYQFNGWSQGWTLPADAVTIVVGGRSDGATTFPDWVPIAFGLTAIAFVGVMLMIRRSL
;
A
#
# COMPACT_ATOMS: atom_id res chain seq x y z
N MET A 1 -44.72 78.75 -30.36
CA MET A 1 -44.14 78.75 -29.00
C MET A 1 -44.94 77.73 -28.20
N LYS A 2 -44.40 76.52 -27.99
CA LYS A 2 -43.84 76.04 -26.70
C LYS A 2 -44.87 76.20 -25.56
N GLY A 3 -45.51 75.14 -25.11
CA GLY A 3 -45.01 74.12 -24.15
C GLY A 3 -45.98 74.14 -22.96
N ASP A 4 -46.28 73.13 -22.16
CA ASP A 4 -45.71 71.80 -21.91
C ASP A 4 -46.88 70.91 -21.43
N GLY A 5 -46.92 69.62 -21.74
CA GLY A 5 -46.27 68.60 -20.92
C GLY A 5 -47.36 67.82 -20.14
N THR A 6 -47.92 66.75 -20.72
CA THR A 6 -47.54 65.35 -20.43
C THR A 6 -47.55 65.02 -18.93
N SER A 7 -48.19 63.99 -18.40
CA SER A 7 -48.99 62.91 -18.96
C SER A 7 -49.39 62.03 -17.77
N ILE A 8 -50.64 61.55 -17.74
CA ILE A 8 -51.00 60.18 -17.31
C ILE A 8 -50.60 59.85 -15.85
N TRP A 9 -51.36 60.26 -14.83
CA TRP A 9 -52.51 59.52 -14.28
C TRP A 9 -52.60 58.02 -14.60
N LYS A 10 -52.63 57.24 -13.50
CA LYS A 10 -53.10 55.86 -13.31
C LYS A 10 -51.99 54.79 -13.37
N TRP A 11 -51.47 54.45 -12.19
CA TRP A 11 -51.40 53.11 -11.57
C TRP A 11 -50.61 53.25 -10.25
N GLY A 12 -51.20 53.97 -9.29
CA GLY A 12 -50.66 54.08 -7.95
C GLY A 12 -51.66 53.46 -6.98
N PHE A 13 -51.44 52.21 -6.60
CA PHE A 13 -51.91 51.62 -5.34
C PHE A 13 -51.15 50.30 -5.12
N LEU A 14 -50.73 50.08 -3.88
CA LEU A 14 -50.03 48.91 -3.33
C LEU A 14 -48.50 48.85 -3.49
N ALA A 15 -47.80 49.76 -2.82
CA ALA A 15 -46.47 49.48 -2.26
C ALA A 15 -46.51 49.82 -0.76
N VAL A 16 -47.26 49.02 0.01
CA VAL A 16 -47.27 49.08 1.47
C VAL A 16 -46.87 47.69 1.99
N MET A 17 -45.67 47.65 2.57
CA MET A 17 -45.27 46.79 3.69
C MET A 17 -45.45 45.28 3.56
N VAL A 18 -44.48 44.61 2.92
CA VAL A 18 -43.99 43.30 3.39
C VAL A 18 -42.45 43.32 3.35
N PHE A 19 -41.86 44.01 4.30
CA PHE A 19 -40.56 43.61 4.84
C PHE A 19 -40.85 42.58 5.94
N VAL A 20 -40.01 41.55 6.04
CA VAL A 20 -40.08 40.39 6.96
C VAL A 20 -40.86 39.17 6.42
N ALA A 21 -40.24 38.48 5.47
CA ALA A 21 -40.11 37.02 5.43
C ALA A 21 -39.22 36.59 4.23
N LEU A 22 -38.07 37.25 4.04
CA LEU A 22 -37.07 36.84 3.05
C LEU A 22 -35.76 36.46 3.75
N ALA A 23 -35.88 35.64 4.79
CA ALA A 23 -34.74 35.13 5.55
C ALA A 23 -35.14 33.86 6.31
N ALA A 24 -35.40 32.75 5.62
CA ALA A 24 -35.30 31.38 6.16
C ALA A 24 -35.77 30.28 5.18
N THR A 25 -35.59 30.46 3.87
CA THR A 25 -35.67 29.34 2.91
C THR A 25 -34.56 29.48 1.88
N THR A 26 -33.33 29.69 2.35
CA THR A 26 -32.21 29.05 1.65
C THR A 26 -32.52 27.58 1.66
N LEU A 27 -32.97 27.06 0.51
CA LEU A 27 -33.14 25.63 0.29
C LEU A 27 -31.94 24.93 0.91
N LEU A 28 -32.18 24.11 1.93
CA LEU A 28 -31.32 22.99 2.25
C LEU A 28 -31.43 22.02 1.07
N LEU A 29 -30.87 22.40 -0.08
CA LEU A 29 -30.41 21.38 -1.00
C LEU A 29 -29.29 20.69 -0.23
N PRO A 30 -29.39 19.38 0.07
CA PRO A 30 -28.18 18.67 0.45
C PRO A 30 -27.19 18.97 -0.68
N SER A 31 -26.08 19.62 -0.35
CA SER A 31 -24.94 19.67 -1.26
C SER A 31 -24.57 18.22 -1.47
N ILE A 32 -25.10 17.62 -2.54
CA ILE A 32 -24.56 16.38 -3.07
C ILE A 32 -23.23 16.84 -3.66
N SER A 33 -22.22 16.93 -2.81
CA SER A 33 -20.84 16.95 -3.26
C SER A 33 -20.66 15.61 -3.98
N MET A 34 -20.92 15.58 -5.28
CA MET A 34 -20.53 14.47 -6.11
C MET A 34 -19.01 14.40 -6.00
N ALA A 35 -18.50 13.44 -5.25
CA ALA A 35 -17.10 13.09 -5.33
C ALA A 35 -16.83 12.78 -6.80
N LEU A 36 -15.90 13.50 -7.42
CA LEU A 36 -15.42 13.14 -8.74
C LEU A 36 -14.79 11.75 -8.62
N VAL A 37 -15.38 10.77 -9.31
CA VAL A 37 -14.83 9.43 -9.44
C VAL A 37 -14.11 9.39 -10.79
N TYR A 38 -12.81 9.15 -10.76
CA TYR A 38 -12.02 8.98 -11.98
C TYR A 38 -12.01 7.52 -12.42
N ASP A 39 -11.98 7.30 -13.74
CA ASP A 39 -11.76 5.98 -14.30
C ASP A 39 -10.34 5.51 -14.01
N ASP A 40 -10.20 4.25 -13.60
CA ASP A 40 -8.93 3.63 -13.28
C ASP A 40 -8.29 3.02 -14.56
N PRO A 41 -7.19 3.60 -15.07
CA PRO A 41 -6.54 3.12 -16.30
C PRO A 41 -5.65 1.90 -16.07
N LEU A 42 -5.49 1.42 -14.83
CA LEU A 42 -4.58 0.35 -14.44
C LEU A 42 -5.28 -0.99 -14.24
N THR A 43 -6.58 -1.09 -14.51
CA THR A 43 -7.40 -2.30 -14.32
C THR A 43 -6.96 -3.52 -15.13
N THR A 44 -6.00 -3.39 -16.06
CA THR A 44 -5.35 -4.49 -16.78
C THR A 44 -3.85 -4.60 -16.52
N SER A 45 -3.28 -3.66 -15.76
CA SER A 45 -1.85 -3.58 -15.47
C SER A 45 -1.43 -4.53 -14.36
N ASN A 46 -0.17 -4.98 -14.39
CA ASN A 46 0.41 -5.82 -13.34
C ASN A 46 1.95 -5.74 -13.28
N VAL A 47 2.52 -6.17 -12.15
CA VAL A 47 3.96 -6.42 -11.96
C VAL A 47 4.14 -7.89 -11.64
N ARG A 48 5.21 -8.51 -12.14
CA ARG A 48 5.56 -9.91 -11.85
C ARG A 48 7.05 -10.05 -11.63
N ILE A 49 7.46 -10.42 -10.42
CA ILE A 49 8.81 -10.89 -10.15
C ILE A 49 9.02 -12.19 -10.94
N ARG A 50 10.18 -12.35 -11.57
CA ARG A 50 10.49 -13.52 -12.41
C ARG A 50 11.59 -14.37 -11.80
N SER A 51 12.61 -13.72 -11.26
CA SER A 51 13.78 -14.40 -10.69
C SER A 51 14.62 -13.45 -9.84
N GLY A 52 15.59 -13.98 -9.11
CA GLY A 52 16.62 -13.16 -8.45
C GLY A 52 18.00 -13.84 -8.41
N THR A 53 18.98 -13.10 -7.91
CA THR A 53 20.36 -13.57 -7.71
C THR A 53 20.84 -13.27 -6.29
N GLY A 54 22.01 -13.80 -5.91
CA GLY A 54 22.56 -13.59 -4.57
C GLY A 54 21.61 -14.08 -3.48
N SER A 55 21.25 -13.18 -2.56
CA SER A 55 20.29 -13.45 -1.47
C SER A 55 18.88 -13.76 -1.97
N PHE A 56 18.58 -13.41 -3.23
CA PHE A 56 17.28 -13.59 -3.88
C PHE A 56 17.27 -14.74 -4.90
N SER A 57 18.29 -15.60 -4.88
CA SER A 57 18.44 -16.72 -5.83
C SER A 57 17.33 -17.78 -5.77
N SER A 58 16.56 -17.83 -4.68
CA SER A 58 15.40 -18.73 -4.55
C SER A 58 14.12 -18.19 -5.20
N LEU A 59 14.11 -16.94 -5.68
CA LEU A 59 12.91 -16.35 -6.25
C LEU A 59 12.58 -16.94 -7.63
N THR A 60 11.32 -17.30 -7.82
CA THR A 60 10.71 -17.65 -9.12
C THR A 60 9.39 -16.89 -9.29
N ASP A 61 8.63 -17.12 -10.36
CA ASP A 61 7.26 -16.62 -10.49
C ASP A 61 6.31 -17.18 -9.42
N GLU A 62 6.55 -18.38 -8.90
CA GLU A 62 5.74 -19.00 -7.84
C GLU A 62 6.34 -18.83 -6.44
N VAL A 63 7.67 -18.81 -6.34
CA VAL A 63 8.38 -18.70 -5.06
C VAL A 63 8.77 -17.26 -4.81
N LYS A 64 8.00 -16.58 -3.95
CA LYS A 64 8.18 -15.16 -3.59
C LYS A 64 8.76 -14.96 -2.19
N ARG A 65 9.60 -15.88 -1.72
CA ARG A 65 10.06 -15.88 -0.32
C ARG A 65 11.58 -16.02 -0.19
N VAL A 66 12.13 -15.27 0.76
CA VAL A 66 13.52 -15.37 1.22
C VAL A 66 13.53 -15.45 2.74
N ASN A 67 14.45 -16.23 3.31
CA ASN A 67 14.71 -16.25 4.75
C ASN A 67 16.01 -15.49 5.04
N ALA A 68 16.02 -14.72 6.13
CA ALA A 68 17.16 -13.92 6.56
C ALA A 68 17.43 -14.11 8.05
N GLN A 69 18.68 -13.89 8.46
CA GLN A 69 19.02 -13.71 9.87
C GLN A 69 18.75 -12.25 10.28
N PRO A 70 18.47 -11.98 11.57
CA PRO A 70 18.41 -10.63 12.11
C PRO A 70 19.65 -9.81 11.74
N GLY A 71 19.43 -8.60 11.25
CA GLY A 71 20.52 -7.67 10.89
C GLY A 71 21.40 -8.11 9.71
N ALA A 72 21.04 -9.19 9.01
CA ALA A 72 21.82 -9.64 7.85
C ALA A 72 21.65 -8.70 6.66
N THR A 73 22.73 -8.46 5.92
CA THR A 73 22.66 -7.79 4.62
C THR A 73 22.10 -8.76 3.58
N LEU A 74 21.00 -8.39 2.94
CA LEU A 74 20.48 -9.06 1.76
C LEU A 74 20.87 -8.24 0.53
N SER A 75 21.54 -8.88 -0.42
CA SER A 75 21.95 -8.26 -1.67
C SER A 75 21.88 -9.21 -2.87
N GLY A 76 21.68 -8.62 -4.05
CA GLY A 76 21.60 -9.31 -5.34
C GLY A 76 20.75 -8.51 -6.33
N THR A 77 20.35 -9.16 -7.42
CA THR A 77 19.40 -8.58 -8.38
C THR A 77 18.04 -9.25 -8.30
N ILE A 78 16.99 -8.51 -8.63
CA ILE A 78 15.65 -9.05 -8.86
C ILE A 78 15.22 -8.66 -10.27
N ARG A 79 14.79 -9.65 -11.05
CA ARG A 79 14.21 -9.45 -12.38
C ARG A 79 12.70 -9.45 -12.25
N LEU A 80 12.04 -8.46 -12.85
CA LEU A 80 10.59 -8.33 -12.88
C LEU A 80 10.10 -7.93 -14.27
N ASP A 81 8.89 -8.34 -14.60
CA ASP A 81 8.15 -7.88 -15.77
C ASP A 81 7.07 -6.90 -15.29
N THR A 82 6.91 -5.78 -15.99
CA THR A 82 5.74 -4.91 -15.87
C THR A 82 4.86 -5.06 -17.10
N SER A 83 3.55 -5.07 -16.90
CA SER A 83 2.55 -4.92 -17.97
C SER A 83 1.81 -3.62 -17.72
N ASN A 84 2.15 -2.57 -18.48
CA ASN A 84 1.52 -1.26 -18.37
C ASN A 84 0.46 -1.08 -19.48
N GLY A 85 -0.81 -1.18 -19.09
CA GLY A 85 -1.97 -1.02 -19.98
C GLY A 85 -2.47 0.41 -20.18
N MET A 86 -1.77 1.41 -19.63
CA MET A 86 -2.17 2.81 -19.74
C MET A 86 -1.95 3.39 -21.14
N ASP A 87 -2.52 4.57 -21.39
CA ASP A 87 -2.13 5.40 -22.52
C ASP A 87 -0.66 5.82 -22.40
N SER A 88 0.06 5.88 -23.52
CA SER A 88 1.47 6.25 -23.58
C SER A 88 1.77 7.68 -23.12
N ALA A 89 0.78 8.56 -23.07
CA ALA A 89 0.91 9.91 -22.55
C ALA A 89 0.94 9.97 -21.01
N PHE A 90 0.56 8.89 -20.31
CA PHE A 90 0.56 8.85 -18.85
C PHE A 90 1.91 8.41 -18.30
N VAL A 91 2.42 9.17 -17.34
CA VAL A 91 3.66 8.86 -16.63
C VAL A 91 3.43 7.69 -15.68
N ALA A 92 4.41 6.79 -15.61
CA ALA A 92 4.32 5.55 -14.86
C ALA A 92 5.63 5.25 -14.11
N PRO A 93 5.88 5.85 -12.94
CA PRO A 93 7.08 5.60 -12.17
C PRO A 93 7.01 4.20 -11.56
N LEU A 94 8.03 3.38 -11.81
CA LEU A 94 8.22 2.08 -11.17
C LEU A 94 9.15 2.24 -9.97
N ILE A 95 8.73 1.75 -8.83
CA ILE A 95 9.47 1.81 -7.57
C ILE A 95 9.67 0.43 -6.96
N TRP A 96 10.58 0.37 -5.99
CA TRP A 96 10.51 -0.62 -4.93
C TRP A 96 10.52 0.06 -3.56
N THR A 97 9.91 -0.58 -2.56
CA THR A 97 9.89 -0.09 -1.17
C THR A 97 9.94 -1.23 -0.17
N ARG A 98 10.37 -0.94 1.05
CA ARG A 98 10.37 -1.88 2.18
C ARG A 98 9.19 -1.60 3.09
N SER A 99 8.60 -2.65 3.65
CA SER A 99 7.53 -2.54 4.66
C SER A 99 8.04 -2.19 6.07
N TRP A 100 9.28 -1.72 6.19
CA TRP A 100 9.90 -1.34 7.46
C TRP A 100 10.82 -0.15 7.27
N GLY A 101 11.14 0.50 8.38
CA GLY A 101 11.82 1.79 8.37
C GLY A 101 10.84 2.94 8.09
N ALA A 102 11.37 4.15 7.95
CA ALA A 102 10.55 5.31 7.65
C ALA A 102 10.15 5.31 6.17
N HIS A 103 8.86 5.35 5.84
CA HIS A 103 8.36 5.15 4.47
C HIS A 103 8.94 6.15 3.47
N TYR A 104 9.02 7.43 3.86
CA TYR A 104 9.59 8.50 3.04
C TYR A 104 11.08 8.30 2.66
N ALA A 105 11.78 7.41 3.36
CA ALA A 105 13.21 7.11 3.15
C ALA A 105 13.46 5.64 2.77
N SER A 106 12.41 4.83 2.59
CA SER A 106 12.52 3.37 2.43
C SER A 106 12.11 2.87 1.06
N PHE A 107 11.99 3.78 0.08
CA PHE A 107 11.70 3.48 -1.32
C PHE A 107 12.79 4.02 -2.27
N GLU A 108 12.89 3.42 -3.44
CA GLU A 108 13.71 3.91 -4.55
C GLU A 108 12.93 3.83 -5.87
N THR A 109 13.25 4.72 -6.81
CA THR A 109 12.69 4.68 -8.17
C THR A 109 13.58 3.83 -9.07
N ILE A 110 13.00 2.79 -9.67
CA ILE A 110 13.66 1.91 -10.64
C ILE A 110 13.71 2.59 -12.00
N GLU A 111 12.55 3.04 -12.48
CA GLU A 111 12.41 3.76 -13.74
C GLU A 111 11.36 4.86 -13.56
N PRO A 112 11.67 6.12 -13.89
CA PRO A 112 10.74 7.24 -13.65
C PRO A 112 9.51 7.21 -14.56
N TRP A 113 9.58 6.50 -15.69
CA TRP A 113 8.47 6.38 -16.64
C TRP A 113 8.59 5.10 -17.47
N ILE A 114 8.00 4.01 -16.99
CA ILE A 114 7.94 2.76 -17.78
C ILE A 114 7.03 2.94 -18.99
N GLY A 115 7.49 2.48 -20.15
CA GLY A 115 6.67 2.47 -21.37
C GLY A 115 5.44 1.56 -21.26
N THR A 116 4.50 1.75 -22.18
CA THR A 116 3.32 0.88 -22.31
C THR A 116 3.69 -0.52 -22.82
N GLY A 117 2.81 -1.49 -22.55
CA GLY A 117 3.01 -2.89 -22.87
C GLY A 117 3.84 -3.64 -21.82
N VAL A 118 4.41 -4.77 -22.24
CA VAL A 118 5.24 -5.62 -21.36
C VAL A 118 6.70 -5.18 -21.44
N ARG A 119 7.35 -4.96 -20.29
CA ARG A 119 8.75 -4.58 -20.16
C ARG A 119 9.44 -5.40 -19.08
N GLU A 120 10.67 -5.80 -19.33
CA GLU A 120 11.53 -6.46 -18.34
C GLU A 120 12.43 -5.42 -17.67
N HIS A 121 12.62 -5.59 -16.36
CA HIS A 121 13.50 -4.77 -15.53
C HIS A 121 14.39 -5.68 -14.69
N THR A 122 15.65 -5.27 -14.51
CA THR A 122 16.57 -5.88 -13.55
C THR A 122 16.98 -4.81 -12.54
N VAL A 123 16.72 -5.07 -11.27
CA VAL A 123 16.92 -4.12 -10.17
C VAL A 123 18.01 -4.63 -9.25
N ASP A 124 19.02 -3.81 -8.99
CA ASP A 124 20.01 -4.07 -7.93
C ASP A 124 19.39 -3.76 -6.57
N ILE A 125 19.45 -4.72 -5.66
CA ILE A 125 18.88 -4.63 -4.32
C ILE A 125 19.99 -4.86 -3.30
N SER A 126 20.09 -3.96 -2.31
CA SER A 126 20.97 -4.14 -1.16
C SER A 126 20.43 -3.40 0.06
N PHE A 127 20.12 -4.12 1.13
CA PHE A 127 19.70 -3.53 2.40
C PHE A 127 20.00 -4.47 3.58
N THR A 128 19.93 -3.92 4.79
CA THR A 128 20.00 -4.69 6.03
C THR A 128 18.59 -5.12 6.45
N ALA A 129 18.41 -6.41 6.70
CA ALA A 129 17.18 -6.95 7.25
C ALA A 129 16.93 -6.41 8.68
N PRO A 130 15.67 -6.31 9.13
CA PRO A 130 15.35 -5.96 10.50
C PRO A 130 16.09 -6.83 11.54
N GLU A 131 16.42 -6.24 12.69
CA GLU A 131 16.96 -6.97 13.85
C GLU A 131 15.88 -7.78 14.57
N GLU A 132 14.63 -7.31 14.49
CA GLU A 132 13.50 -8.01 15.10
C GLU A 132 13.04 -9.17 14.20
N PRO A 133 12.91 -10.39 14.75
CA PRO A 133 12.33 -11.50 14.01
C PRO A 133 10.90 -11.21 13.58
N GLY A 134 10.54 -11.58 12.35
CA GLY A 134 9.23 -11.24 11.82
C GLY A 134 9.09 -11.52 10.33
N THR A 135 7.91 -11.16 9.81
CA THR A 135 7.62 -11.19 8.38
C THR A 135 7.58 -9.76 7.86
N TYR A 136 8.38 -9.51 6.83
CA TYR A 136 8.56 -8.22 6.20
C TYR A 136 8.42 -8.36 4.68
N TYR A 137 8.30 -7.25 3.98
CA TYR A 137 8.07 -7.25 2.54
C TYR A 137 8.95 -6.25 1.80
N LEU A 138 9.45 -6.69 0.66
CA LEU A 138 10.01 -5.84 -0.38
C LEU A 138 8.97 -5.78 -1.51
N ILE A 139 8.44 -4.60 -1.80
CA ILE A 139 7.26 -4.40 -2.64
C ILE A 139 7.66 -3.58 -3.86
N PHE A 140 7.32 -4.06 -5.05
CA PHE A 140 7.54 -3.40 -6.32
C PHE A 140 6.20 -2.91 -6.84
N ALA A 141 6.10 -1.65 -7.26
CA ALA A 141 4.83 -1.07 -7.70
C ALA A 141 5.03 0.05 -8.71
N PHE A 142 4.01 0.30 -9.54
CA PHE A 142 3.93 1.51 -10.35
C PHE A 142 2.49 2.04 -10.34
N ASN A 143 2.32 3.33 -10.64
CA ASN A 143 1.01 3.94 -10.80
C ASN A 143 1.04 5.13 -11.77
N ALA A 144 -0.13 5.71 -12.09
CA ALA A 144 -0.32 6.82 -13.01
C ALA A 144 0.04 8.17 -12.36
N GLU A 145 1.32 8.35 -12.01
CA GLU A 145 1.81 9.48 -11.23
C GLU A 145 3.06 10.14 -11.84
N TYR A 146 3.46 11.31 -11.36
CA TYR A 146 4.62 12.03 -11.91
C TYR A 146 5.96 11.54 -11.36
N ASN A 147 6.00 10.94 -10.16
CA ASN A 147 7.25 10.47 -9.55
C ASN A 147 7.04 9.31 -8.57
N GLY A 148 8.15 8.70 -8.15
CA GLY A 148 8.13 7.55 -7.26
C GLY A 148 7.59 7.83 -5.86
N SER A 149 7.73 9.05 -5.33
CA SER A 149 7.19 9.35 -3.99
C SER A 149 5.68 9.34 -3.98
N GLN A 150 5.02 9.85 -5.04
CA GLN A 150 3.57 9.76 -5.21
C GLN A 150 3.09 8.32 -5.26
N VAL A 151 3.81 7.43 -5.96
CA VAL A 151 3.50 5.99 -5.99
C VAL A 151 3.68 5.36 -4.61
N ALA A 152 4.82 5.58 -3.95
CA ALA A 152 5.12 4.98 -2.65
C ALA A 152 4.17 5.43 -1.54
N SER A 153 3.69 6.66 -1.61
CA SER A 153 2.75 7.28 -0.65
C SER A 153 1.28 7.15 -1.03
N LEU A 154 0.97 6.50 -2.16
CA LEU A 154 -0.36 6.49 -2.77
C LEU A 154 -1.03 7.88 -2.85
N THR A 155 -0.24 8.92 -3.12
CA THR A 155 -0.73 10.30 -3.22
C THR A 155 -0.87 10.72 -4.67
N ASN A 156 -2.06 11.17 -5.06
CA ASN A 156 -2.35 11.56 -6.43
C ASN A 156 -1.61 12.84 -6.85
N TRP A 157 -1.23 12.91 -8.12
CA TRP A 157 -0.56 14.05 -8.71
C TRP A 157 -1.30 15.37 -8.53
N ARG A 158 -2.65 15.38 -8.56
CA ARG A 158 -3.43 16.60 -8.29
C ARG A 158 -3.33 17.05 -6.85
N TYR A 159 -3.29 16.11 -5.91
CA TYR A 159 -3.03 16.43 -4.51
C TYR A 159 -1.67 17.12 -4.39
N TYR A 160 -0.64 16.56 -5.05
CA TYR A 160 0.69 17.15 -5.03
C TYR A 160 0.74 18.53 -5.69
N ASP A 161 0.11 18.72 -6.86
CA ASP A 161 0.08 20.01 -7.56
C ASP A 161 -0.53 21.12 -6.69
N GLU A 162 -1.50 20.78 -5.85
CA GLU A 162 -2.16 21.75 -4.96
C GLU A 162 -1.45 21.95 -3.61
N LYS A 163 -0.90 20.87 -3.02
CA LYS A 163 -0.30 20.91 -1.68
C LYS A 163 1.21 21.13 -1.69
N GLY A 164 1.89 20.82 -2.79
CA GLY A 164 3.35 20.87 -2.92
C GLY A 164 4.09 19.73 -2.23
N SER A 165 3.39 18.72 -1.70
CA SER A 165 3.97 17.56 -1.04
C SER A 165 3.06 16.33 -1.15
N VAL A 166 3.63 15.15 -0.90
CA VAL A 166 2.85 13.92 -0.71
C VAL A 166 2.44 13.73 0.76
N SER A 167 1.49 12.82 1.02
CA SER A 167 1.07 12.43 2.38
C SER A 167 1.82 11.15 2.77
N TRP A 168 2.51 11.12 3.91
CA TRP A 168 3.21 9.91 4.37
C TRP A 168 2.67 9.48 5.73
N GLY A 169 2.65 8.17 5.98
CA GLY A 169 2.32 7.60 7.28
C GLY A 169 0.86 7.81 7.70
N ASP A 170 -0.04 8.01 6.74
CA ASP A 170 -1.49 8.08 6.95
C ASP A 170 -2.16 6.69 6.93
N GLY A 171 -1.34 5.62 6.83
CA GLY A 171 -1.75 4.23 6.86
C GLY A 171 -2.20 3.67 5.51
N ASN A 172 -2.02 4.42 4.42
CA ASN A 172 -2.28 3.91 3.07
C ASN A 172 -1.00 3.65 2.24
N ASP A 173 0.18 4.06 2.71
CA ASP A 173 1.43 3.93 1.95
C ASP A 173 1.65 2.51 1.41
N VAL A 174 2.37 2.36 0.29
CA VAL A 174 2.68 1.02 -0.27
C VAL A 174 3.41 0.14 0.75
N ALA A 175 4.22 0.74 1.62
CA ALA A 175 4.89 0.04 2.70
C ALA A 175 3.93 -0.56 3.76
N ASP A 176 2.71 -0.01 3.88
CA ASP A 176 1.67 -0.41 4.84
C ASP A 176 0.71 -1.47 4.29
N LEU A 177 0.95 -2.02 3.10
CA LEU A 177 0.10 -3.07 2.55
C LEU A 177 -0.01 -4.26 3.52
N SER A 178 -1.24 -4.54 3.94
CA SER A 178 -1.55 -5.69 4.78
C SER A 178 -1.15 -7.03 4.14
N SER A 179 -0.95 -8.07 4.94
CA SER A 179 -0.56 -9.40 4.44
C SER A 179 -1.55 -10.00 3.43
N SER A 180 -2.84 -9.67 3.51
CA SER A 180 -3.83 -10.08 2.51
C SER A 180 -3.60 -9.38 1.17
N LYS A 181 -3.27 -8.08 1.19
CA LYS A 181 -2.90 -7.32 0.00
C LYS A 181 -1.59 -7.80 -0.59
N ILE A 182 -0.61 -8.16 0.24
CA ILE A 182 0.62 -8.82 -0.20
C ILE A 182 0.32 -10.13 -0.92
N ALA A 183 -0.56 -10.98 -0.36
CA ALA A 183 -0.95 -12.22 -1.00
C ALA A 183 -1.68 -11.98 -2.34
N GLU A 184 -2.52 -10.94 -2.43
CA GLU A 184 -3.19 -10.53 -3.67
C GLU A 184 -2.19 -10.10 -4.75
N VAL A 185 -1.19 -9.27 -4.41
CA VAL A 185 -0.18 -8.82 -5.39
C VAL A 185 0.74 -9.96 -5.83
N GLN A 186 1.11 -10.88 -4.94
CA GLN A 186 1.87 -12.08 -5.31
C GLN A 186 1.08 -12.99 -6.25
N ALA A 187 -0.22 -13.16 -6.00
CA ALA A 187 -1.09 -14.00 -6.84
C ALA A 187 -1.41 -13.36 -8.19
N ASN A 188 -1.76 -12.07 -8.20
CA ASN A 188 -2.38 -11.41 -9.35
C ASN A 188 -1.47 -10.39 -10.05
N GLY A 189 -0.34 -10.04 -9.45
CA GLY A 189 0.52 -8.94 -9.90
C GLY A 189 -0.12 -7.56 -9.70
N ARG A 190 -1.17 -7.49 -8.87
CA ARG A 190 -1.92 -6.27 -8.56
C ARG A 190 -2.87 -6.46 -7.38
N THR A 191 -3.29 -5.35 -6.81
CA THR A 191 -4.38 -5.26 -5.82
C THR A 191 -5.16 -3.96 -5.98
N ASN A 192 -6.17 -3.73 -5.15
CA ASN A 192 -6.84 -2.44 -4.98
C ASN A 192 -6.43 -1.79 -3.66
N VAL A 193 -6.19 -0.49 -3.71
CA VAL A 193 -5.80 0.37 -2.58
C VAL A 193 -6.70 1.61 -2.51
N SER A 194 -6.65 2.34 -1.40
CA SER A 194 -7.28 3.66 -1.29
C SER A 194 -6.24 4.72 -1.62
N TYR A 195 -6.42 5.42 -2.73
CA TYR A 195 -5.51 6.45 -3.21
C TYR A 195 -5.94 7.83 -2.73
N GLN A 196 -4.99 8.64 -2.27
CA GLN A 196 -5.28 9.96 -1.71
C GLN A 196 -5.42 11.01 -2.82
N PHE A 197 -6.61 11.60 -2.93
CA PHE A 197 -6.91 12.74 -3.81
C PHE A 197 -7.04 14.02 -2.97
N ASN A 198 -7.15 15.18 -3.62
CA ASN A 198 -7.32 16.44 -2.90
C ASN A 198 -8.72 16.58 -2.28
N GLY A 199 -8.86 16.22 -1.00
CA GLY A 199 -10.11 16.35 -0.24
C GLY A 199 -10.97 15.09 -0.18
N TRP A 200 -10.53 13.98 -0.80
CA TRP A 200 -11.16 12.66 -0.69
C TRP A 200 -10.15 11.54 -1.00
N SER A 201 -10.57 10.28 -0.89
CA SER A 201 -9.80 9.13 -1.35
C SER A 201 -10.67 8.25 -2.26
N GLN A 202 -10.04 7.51 -3.17
CA GLN A 202 -10.74 6.64 -4.12
C GLN A 202 -10.09 5.25 -4.16
N GLY A 203 -10.91 4.20 -4.31
CA GLY A 203 -10.41 2.88 -4.66
C GLY A 203 -9.69 2.89 -6.01
N TRP A 204 -8.50 2.32 -6.07
CA TRP A 204 -7.64 2.37 -7.25
C TRP A 204 -6.82 1.08 -7.39
N THR A 205 -6.56 0.65 -8.62
CA THR A 205 -5.69 -0.50 -8.90
C THR A 205 -4.24 -0.10 -8.65
N LEU A 206 -3.54 -0.93 -7.89
CA LEU A 206 -2.10 -0.88 -7.71
C LEU A 206 -1.47 -2.12 -8.37
N PRO A 207 -0.90 -2.00 -9.57
CA PRO A 207 0.03 -2.98 -10.12
C PRO A 207 1.23 -3.13 -9.19
N ALA A 208 1.42 -4.33 -8.66
CA ALA A 208 2.50 -4.60 -7.71
C ALA A 208 2.81 -6.09 -7.62
N ASP A 209 4.00 -6.42 -7.12
CA ASP A 209 4.39 -7.75 -6.66
C ASP A 209 5.33 -7.58 -5.46
N ALA A 210 5.50 -8.62 -4.65
CA ALA A 210 6.27 -8.52 -3.42
C ALA A 210 7.08 -9.77 -3.11
N VAL A 211 8.25 -9.57 -2.52
CA VAL A 211 9.03 -10.62 -1.86
C VAL A 211 8.69 -10.63 -0.39
N THR A 212 8.27 -11.78 0.14
CA THR A 212 8.17 -12.04 1.57
C THR A 212 9.55 -12.35 2.13
N ILE A 213 9.99 -11.56 3.09
CA ILE A 213 11.25 -11.73 3.82
C ILE A 213 10.89 -12.21 5.21
N VAL A 214 11.34 -13.42 5.55
CA VAL A 214 11.18 -13.95 6.89
C VAL A 214 12.49 -13.87 7.63
N VAL A 215 12.53 -12.97 8.61
CA VAL A 215 13.64 -12.80 9.52
C VAL A 215 13.43 -13.79 10.65
N GLY A 216 14.28 -14.83 10.70
CA GLY A 216 14.23 -15.83 11.75
C GLY A 216 14.69 -15.27 13.09
N GLY A 217 14.32 -15.91 14.20
CA GLY A 217 15.00 -15.68 15.47
C GLY A 217 16.48 -16.00 15.32
N ARG A 218 17.36 -15.21 15.95
CA ARG A 218 18.77 -15.59 16.09
C ARG A 218 18.77 -17.02 16.61
N SER A 219 19.34 -17.95 15.86
CA SER A 219 19.63 -19.26 16.43
C SER A 219 20.69 -19.01 17.51
N ASP A 220 20.24 -18.79 18.74
CA ASP A 220 21.09 -18.70 19.92
C ASP A 220 21.77 -20.06 20.09
N GLY A 221 22.90 -20.21 19.41
CA GLY A 221 23.71 -21.42 19.43
C GLY A 221 23.06 -22.60 18.74
N ALA A 222 23.86 -23.33 17.98
CA ALA A 222 23.80 -24.76 18.14
C ALA A 222 23.87 -25.02 19.65
N THR A 223 22.78 -25.48 20.26
CA THR A 223 22.91 -26.35 21.42
C THR A 223 23.57 -27.61 20.89
N THR A 224 24.90 -27.55 20.74
CA THR A 224 25.73 -28.73 20.83
C THR A 224 25.42 -29.30 22.20
N PHE A 225 24.53 -30.28 22.25
CA PHE A 225 24.50 -31.18 23.37
C PHE A 225 25.94 -31.70 23.54
N PRO A 226 26.54 -31.59 24.73
CA PRO A 226 27.82 -32.23 24.98
C PRO A 226 27.70 -33.71 24.58
N ASP A 227 28.71 -34.27 23.92
CA ASP A 227 28.81 -35.67 23.43
C ASP A 227 28.61 -36.76 24.52
N TRP A 228 28.20 -36.38 25.73
CA TRP A 228 28.04 -37.21 26.91
C TRP A 228 26.58 -37.46 27.29
N VAL A 229 25.61 -37.12 26.43
CA VAL A 229 24.21 -37.52 26.64
C VAL A 229 23.97 -38.87 25.92
N PRO A 230 23.96 -40.02 26.63
CA PRO A 230 23.55 -41.26 26.00
C PRO A 230 22.09 -41.16 25.57
N ILE A 231 21.86 -41.33 24.28
CA ILE A 231 20.55 -41.42 23.65
C ILE A 231 19.87 -42.69 24.19
N ALA A 232 19.01 -42.55 25.18
CA ALA A 232 18.08 -43.58 25.60
C ALA A 232 16.76 -43.39 24.83
N PHE A 233 16.68 -43.93 23.61
CA PHE A 233 15.37 -44.29 23.05
C PHE A 233 14.92 -45.58 23.72
N GLY A 234 13.99 -45.45 24.67
CA GLY A 234 13.29 -46.57 25.30
C GLY A 234 11.81 -46.23 25.42
N LEU A 235 10.99 -46.92 24.64
CA LEU A 235 9.52 -46.89 24.65
C LEU A 235 8.91 -46.67 26.05
N THR A 236 8.04 -45.65 26.20
CA THR A 236 6.71 -45.77 26.85
C THR A 236 6.01 -44.40 26.87
N ALA A 237 5.30 -44.06 25.79
CA ALA A 237 4.18 -43.14 25.87
C ALA A 237 2.90 -43.97 25.95
N ILE A 238 2.65 -44.57 27.12
CA ILE A 238 1.35 -45.13 27.49
C ILE A 238 0.85 -44.34 28.69
N ALA A 239 -0.24 -43.62 28.43
CA ALA A 239 -1.24 -43.03 29.33
C ALA A 239 -1.00 -43.13 30.85
N PHE A 240 -1.03 -41.97 31.52
CA PHE A 240 -1.60 -41.88 32.88
C PHE A 240 -2.53 -40.67 33.00
N VAL A 241 -3.79 -40.92 32.62
CA VAL A 241 -4.94 -40.32 33.31
C VAL A 241 -5.12 -41.12 34.59
N GLY A 242 -5.15 -40.44 35.74
CA GLY A 242 -5.75 -40.99 36.95
C GLY A 242 -4.86 -41.05 38.18
N VAL A 243 -5.43 -40.55 39.29
CA VAL A 243 -5.06 -40.80 40.69
C VAL A 243 -3.98 -39.91 41.28
N MET A 244 -4.31 -38.62 41.40
CA MET A 244 -3.84 -37.80 42.52
C MET A 244 -4.92 -37.87 43.63
N LEU A 245 -5.01 -39.02 44.30
CA LEU A 245 -5.82 -39.18 45.50
C LEU A 245 -5.19 -40.22 46.44
N MET A 246 -4.87 -39.76 47.66
CA MET A 246 -4.35 -40.44 48.88
C MET A 246 -2.96 -39.92 49.24
N ILE A 247 -2.80 -38.86 50.06
CA ILE A 247 -3.14 -38.70 51.50
C ILE A 247 -2.64 -39.88 52.36
N ARG A 248 -1.58 -39.59 53.15
CA ARG A 248 -1.20 -40.12 54.49
C ARG A 248 -1.07 -41.65 54.61
N ARG A 249 0.00 -42.22 55.19
CA ARG A 249 0.62 -41.91 56.49
C ARG A 249 1.84 -42.84 56.62
N SER A 250 2.95 -42.32 57.12
CA SER A 250 4.01 -43.11 57.72
C SER A 250 3.57 -43.63 59.10
N LEU A 251 3.70 -44.94 59.28
CA LEU A 251 4.21 -45.59 60.49
C LEU A 251 5.30 -46.56 60.03
#